data_AF-A0A349W8B4-F1
#
_entry.id   AF-A0A349W8B4-F1
#
_cell.length_a   1.000
_cell.length_b   1.000
_cell.length_c   1.000
_cell.angle_alpha   90.00
_cell.angle_beta   90.00
_cell.angle_gamma   90.00
#
_symmetry.space_group_name_H-M   'P 1'
#
loop_
_entity.id
_entity.type
_entity.pdbx_description
1 polymer ?
#
loop_
_entity_poly.entity_id
_entity_poly.type
_entity_poly.pdbx_seq_one_letter_code
_entity_poly.pdbx_strand_id
1 'polypeptide(L)'
;MSEDFFRFPHTPHIAWLATGEPRDDKVLSPAEAEDILSGPVVLEEKLDGANLGFSVSPDGVLRAQNRGQYLPQPFHGQFARLGPWLA
;
A
#
# COMPACT_ATOMS: atom_id res chain seq x y z
N MET A 1 -15.71 13.07 -5.22
CA MET A 1 -14.44 12.43 -4.78
C MET A 1 -13.44 13.53 -4.50
N SER A 2 -12.47 13.35 -3.58
CA SER A 2 -11.48 14.40 -3.31
C SER A 2 -10.40 14.46 -4.39
N GLU A 3 -9.84 15.64 -4.59
CA GLU A 3 -8.61 15.83 -5.38
C GLU A 3 -7.34 15.50 -4.60
N ASP A 4 -7.46 15.33 -3.28
CA ASP A 4 -6.32 15.09 -2.42
C ASP A 4 -5.71 13.70 -2.67
N PHE A 5 -4.38 13.67 -2.75
CA PHE A 5 -3.65 12.42 -2.86
C PHE A 5 -3.80 11.59 -1.58
N PHE A 6 -4.34 10.39 -1.70
CA PHE A 6 -4.41 9.42 -0.61
C PHE A 6 -3.22 8.46 -0.67
N ARG A 7 -2.30 8.59 0.30
CA ARG A 7 -1.12 7.73 0.43
C ARG A 7 -1.54 6.33 0.88
N PHE A 8 -1.01 5.28 0.24
CA PHE A 8 -1.29 3.92 0.69
C PHE A 8 -0.74 3.70 2.12
N PRO A 9 -1.55 3.17 3.06
CA PRO A 9 -1.17 3.08 4.47
C PRO A 9 0.05 2.20 4.72
N HIS A 10 0.69 2.37 5.87
CA HIS A 10 1.74 1.46 6.33
C HIS A 10 1.11 0.14 6.78
N THR A 11 1.79 -0.97 6.49
CA THR A 11 1.45 -2.29 7.01
C THR A 11 2.47 -2.62 8.10
N PRO A 12 2.19 -2.31 9.37
CA PRO A 12 3.11 -2.63 10.47
C PRO A 12 3.21 -4.14 10.66
N HIS A 13 4.34 -4.58 11.22
CA HIS A 13 4.52 -5.96 11.62
C HIS A 13 3.74 -6.24 12.91
N ILE A 14 3.04 -7.38 12.95
CA ILE A 14 2.35 -7.85 14.17
C ILE A 14 3.37 -8.41 15.18
N ALA A 15 4.48 -8.98 14.70
CA ALA A 15 5.58 -9.48 15.51
C ALA A 15 6.92 -9.38 14.75
N TRP A 16 8.01 -9.27 15.50
CA TRP A 16 9.37 -9.34 14.96
C TRP A 16 9.89 -10.77 15.06
N LEU A 17 10.10 -11.43 13.91
CA LEU A 17 10.55 -12.82 13.83
C LEU A 17 12.03 -12.96 13.44
N ALA A 18 12.73 -11.85 13.22
CA ALA A 18 14.12 -11.83 12.80
C ALA A 18 15.08 -11.69 14.01
N THR A 19 16.38 -11.84 13.77
CA THR A 19 17.42 -11.59 14.76
C THR A 19 17.67 -10.09 14.97
N GLY A 20 17.99 -9.67 16.18
CA GLY A 20 18.25 -8.27 16.53
C GLY A 20 17.00 -7.50 16.93
N GLU A 21 17.13 -6.18 17.11
CA GLU A 21 16.00 -5.32 17.46
C GLU A 21 15.29 -4.79 16.20
N PRO A 22 13.94 -4.79 16.17
CA PRO A 22 13.20 -4.10 15.12
C PRO A 22 13.51 -2.60 15.14
N ARG A 23 13.34 -1.93 14.00
CA ARG A 23 13.20 -0.46 14.05
C ARG A 23 11.87 -0.14 14.71
N ASP A 24 11.89 0.70 15.75
CA ASP A 24 10.74 0.99 16.62
C ASP A 24 9.47 1.43 15.86
N ASP A 25 9.61 2.02 14.67
CA ASP A 25 8.50 2.55 13.87
C ASP A 25 7.72 1.49 13.07
N LYS A 26 8.08 0.21 13.17
CA LYS A 26 7.59 -0.83 12.23
C LYS A 26 6.86 -2.00 12.85
N VAL A 27 6.85 -2.14 14.17
CA VAL A 27 6.19 -3.25 14.86
C VAL A 27 5.11 -2.69 15.77
N LEU A 28 3.92 -3.28 15.73
CA LEU A 28 2.84 -2.94 16.65
C LEU A 28 3.28 -3.17 18.10
N SER A 29 2.82 -2.33 19.01
CA SER A 29 2.90 -2.65 20.44
C SER A 29 2.09 -3.92 20.76
N PRO A 30 2.40 -4.62 21.86
CA PRO A 30 1.64 -5.81 22.26
C PRO A 30 0.14 -5.55 22.39
N ALA A 31 -0.26 -4.38 22.91
CA ALA A 31 -1.66 -4.01 23.07
C ALA A 31 -2.36 -3.76 21.73
N GLU A 32 -1.70 -3.09 20.77
CA GLU A 32 -2.25 -2.88 19.42
C GLU A 32 -2.37 -4.21 18.66
N ALA A 33 -1.39 -5.11 18.81
CA ALA A 33 -1.44 -6.43 18.20
C ALA A 33 -2.59 -7.27 18.79
N GLU A 34 -2.77 -7.25 20.11
CA GLU A 34 -3.90 -7.94 20.78
C GLU A 34 -5.25 -7.40 20.33
N ASP A 35 -5.39 -6.07 20.22
CA ASP A 35 -6.62 -5.42 19.75
C ASP A 35 -6.97 -5.83 18.30
N ILE A 36 -6.00 -5.76 17.37
CA ILE A 36 -6.20 -6.18 15.98
C ILE A 36 -6.55 -7.66 15.85
N LEU A 37 -5.99 -8.52 16.71
CA LEU A 37 -6.20 -9.98 16.69
C LEU A 37 -7.42 -10.44 17.50
N SER A 38 -8.11 -9.53 18.21
CA SER A 38 -9.26 -9.85 19.05
C SER A 38 -10.51 -10.27 18.26
N GLY A 39 -10.55 -9.94 16.96
CA GLY A 39 -11.65 -10.27 16.05
C GLY A 39 -11.26 -11.30 14.98
N PRO A 40 -12.22 -11.67 14.11
CA PRO A 40 -11.92 -12.49 12.94
C PRO A 40 -10.88 -11.84 12.03
N VAL A 41 -9.89 -12.61 11.59
CA VAL A 41 -8.81 -12.15 10.72
C VAL A 41 -8.85 -12.83 9.35
N VAL A 42 -8.39 -12.10 8.33
CA VAL A 42 -8.14 -12.65 6.99
C VAL A 42 -6.64 -12.64 6.75
N LEU A 43 -6.11 -13.77 6.29
CA LEU A 43 -4.71 -13.90 5.91
C LEU A 43 -4.60 -13.88 4.39
N GLU A 44 -3.88 -12.89 3.86
CA GLU A 44 -3.59 -12.76 2.44
C GLU A 44 -2.09 -12.94 2.18
N GLU A 45 -1.75 -13.45 1.01
CA GLU A 45 -0.35 -13.54 0.57
C GLU A 45 0.22 -12.14 0.39
N LYS A 46 1.35 -11.86 1.05
CA LYS A 46 2.10 -10.64 0.81
C LYS A 46 2.96 -10.81 -0.46
N LEU A 47 2.43 -10.36 -1.60
CA LEU A 47 3.18 -10.30 -2.85
C LEU A 47 4.40 -9.37 -2.73
N ASP A 48 5.56 -9.85 -3.17
CA ASP A 48 6.78 -9.04 -3.27
C ASP A 48 6.83 -8.34 -4.63
N GLY A 49 6.39 -7.09 -4.64
CA GLY A 49 6.29 -6.28 -5.83
C GLY A 49 6.18 -4.81 -5.49
N ALA A 50 5.45 -4.08 -6.33
CA ALA A 50 5.27 -2.65 -6.19
C ALA A 50 3.84 -2.30 -5.80
N ASN A 51 3.66 -1.38 -4.86
CA ASN A 51 2.35 -0.82 -4.59
C ASN A 51 1.82 -0.07 -5.83
N LEU A 52 0.60 -0.43 -6.25
CA LEU A 52 -0.15 0.19 -7.33
C LEU A 52 -1.58 0.42 -6.84
N GLY A 53 -2.07 1.63 -6.98
CA GLY A 53 -3.46 2.00 -6.69
C GLY A 53 -4.12 2.68 -7.88
N PHE A 54 -5.44 2.58 -7.95
CA PHE A 54 -6.27 3.31 -8.91
C PHE A 54 -7.31 4.14 -8.19
N SER A 55 -7.54 5.35 -8.69
CA SER A 55 -8.65 6.20 -8.25
C SER A 55 -9.27 6.87 -9.48
N VAL A 56 -10.49 7.37 -9.33
CA VAL A 56 -11.15 8.18 -10.36
C VAL A 56 -11.25 9.59 -9.81
N SER A 57 -10.87 10.58 -10.59
CA SER A 57 -11.03 11.99 -10.24
C SER A 57 -12.50 12.43 -10.38
N PRO A 58 -12.89 13.59 -9.82
CA PRO A 58 -14.22 14.18 -9.98
C PRO A 58 -14.71 14.32 -11.42
N ASP A 59 -13.80 14.54 -12.37
CA ASP A 59 -14.06 14.62 -13.81
C ASP A 59 -14.07 13.26 -14.52
N GLY A 60 -13.94 12.15 -13.78
CA GLY A 60 -14.06 10.80 -14.33
C GLY A 60 -12.76 10.23 -14.90
N VAL A 61 -11.62 10.88 -14.67
CA VAL A 61 -10.32 10.42 -15.19
C VAL A 61 -9.70 9.37 -14.27
N LEU A 62 -9.26 8.26 -14.86
CA LEU A 62 -8.55 7.21 -14.14
C LEU A 62 -7.13 7.69 -13.79
N ARG A 63 -6.80 7.62 -12.49
CA ARG A 63 -5.50 8.00 -11.94
C ARG A 63 -4.81 6.78 -11.35
N ALA A 64 -3.67 6.40 -11.91
CA ALA A 64 -2.78 5.40 -11.33
C ALA A 64 -1.81 6.05 -10.34
N GLN A 65 -1.52 5.38 -9.23
CA GLN A 65 -0.58 5.83 -8.20
C GLN A 65 0.32 4.72 -7.69
N ASN A 66 1.51 5.08 -7.24
CA ASN A 66 2.28 4.23 -6.33
C ASN A 66 1.93 4.60 -4.87
N ARG A 67 2.71 4.08 -3.92
CA ARG A 67 2.50 4.35 -2.48
C ARG A 67 2.45 5.84 -2.15
N GLY A 68 3.28 6.67 -2.79
CA GLY A 68 3.57 8.04 -2.37
C GLY A 68 3.17 9.15 -3.34
N GLN A 69 2.80 8.82 -4.58
CA GLN A 69 2.39 9.82 -5.58
C GLN A 69 1.60 9.19 -6.74
N TYR A 70 0.89 10.05 -7.48
CA TYR A 70 0.36 9.70 -8.79
C TYR A 70 1.48 9.43 -9.81
N LEU A 71 1.22 8.49 -10.72
CA LEU A 71 2.16 8.11 -11.77
C LEU A 71 1.89 8.96 -13.02
N PRO A 72 2.83 9.82 -13.45
CA PRO A 72 2.68 10.56 -14.69
C PRO A 72 2.81 9.61 -15.89
N GLN A 73 2.08 9.92 -16.96
CA GLN A 73 2.28 9.27 -18.26
C GLN A 73 3.38 9.98 -19.07
N PRO A 74 4.16 9.26 -19.91
CA PRO A 74 4.16 7.80 -20.02
C PRO A 74 4.70 7.13 -18.74
N PHE A 75 4.26 5.91 -18.45
CA PHE A 75 4.73 5.19 -17.26
C PHE A 75 6.16 4.67 -17.47
N HIS A 76 6.96 4.68 -16.40
CA HIS A 76 8.38 4.31 -16.44
C HIS A 76 8.72 3.23 -15.40
N GLY A 77 9.91 2.64 -15.55
CA GLY A 77 10.45 1.65 -14.61
C GLY A 77 9.54 0.42 -14.46
N GLN A 78 9.31 0.00 -13.23
CA GLN A 78 8.45 -1.14 -12.91
C GLN A 78 6.99 -0.98 -13.37
N PHE A 79 6.56 0.25 -13.71
CA PHE A 79 5.20 0.54 -14.19
C PHE A 79 5.12 0.69 -15.71
N ALA A 80 6.21 0.51 -16.46
CA ALA A 80 6.23 0.74 -17.92
C ALA A 80 5.20 -0.11 -18.69
N ARG A 81 4.84 -1.28 -18.17
CA ARG A 81 3.83 -2.17 -18.77
C ARG A 81 2.39 -1.79 -18.45
N LEU A 82 2.13 -0.80 -17.59
CA LEU A 82 0.77 -0.48 -17.14
C LEU A 82 -0.10 0.10 -18.27
N GLY A 83 0.46 0.88 -19.19
CA GLY A 83 -0.28 1.59 -20.24
C GLY A 83 -1.22 0.67 -21.05
N PRO A 84 -0.72 -0.44 -21.63
CA PRO A 84 -1.54 -1.39 -22.38
C PRO A 84 -2.70 -2.04 -21.60
N TRP A 85 -2.70 -2.03 -20.26
CA TRP A 85 -3.80 -2.59 -19.44
C TRP A 85 -4.91 -1.57 -19.18
N LEU A 86 -4.66 -0.28 -19.40
CA LEU A 86 -5.60 0.82 -19.16
C LEU A 86 -6.30 1.28 -20.44
N ALA A 87 -6.00 0.66 -21.58
CA ALA A 87 -6.48 1.01 -22.91
C ALA A 87 -7.85 0.38 -23.22
#